data_AF-A0A7W1C9G5-F1
#
_entry.id   AF-A0A7W1C9G5-F1
#
_cell.length_a   1.000
_cell.length_b   1.000
_cell.length_c   1.000
_cell.angle_alpha   90.00
_cell.angle_beta   90.00
_cell.angle_gamma   90.00
#
_symmetry.space_group_name_H-M   'P 1'
#
loop_
_entity.id
_entity.type
_entity.pdbx_description
1 polymer ?
#
loop_
_entity_poly.entity_id
_entity_poly.type
_entity_poly.pdbx_seq_one_letter_code
_entity_poly.pdbx_strand_id
1 'polypeptide(L)'
;YRRVRALLGQTGLLYAGDCKMAALETRAEIAANQDFYLTRLPLTGTVPAQFAAWVEAAVAGDRAAKLIEIRRGEGEEQELLGRGYEFERVQAAVVGAVEHTWTGVDSRKVLGRDRLSLFSTIGL
;
A
#
# COMPACT_ATOMS: atom_id res chain seq x y z
N TYR A 1 16.52 2.89 2.80
CA TYR A 1 16.34 3.63 1.53
C TYR A 1 17.33 4.79 1.37
N ARG A 2 17.52 5.69 2.36
CA ARG A 2 18.39 6.90 2.24
C ARG A 2 19.77 6.66 1.61
N ARG A 3 20.51 5.61 2.03
CA ARG A 3 21.82 5.26 1.45
C ARG A 3 21.72 4.86 -0.03
N VAL A 4 20.72 4.05 -0.38
CA VAL A 4 20.49 3.62 -1.77
C VAL A 4 20.14 4.81 -2.66
N ARG A 5 19.28 5.70 -2.16
CA ARG A 5 18.94 6.96 -2.84
C ARG A 5 20.18 7.81 -3.12
N ALA A 6 21.02 8.03 -2.11
CA ALA A 6 22.25 8.81 -2.24
C ALA A 6 23.24 8.20 -3.25
N LEU A 7 23.30 6.87 -3.35
CA LEU A 7 24.15 6.17 -4.30
C LEU A 7 23.61 6.23 -5.74
N LEU A 8 22.30 6.15 -5.92
CA LEU A 8 21.68 6.15 -7.26
C LEU A 8 21.47 7.57 -7.81
N GLY A 9 21.25 8.57 -6.95
CA GLY A 9 21.08 9.96 -7.36
C GLY A 9 19.85 10.22 -8.24
N GLN A 10 18.85 9.35 -8.20
CA GLN A 10 17.64 9.41 -9.02
C GLN A 10 16.37 9.41 -8.16
N THR A 11 15.26 9.86 -8.74
CA THR A 11 13.90 9.82 -8.17
C THR A 11 13.03 8.79 -8.91
N GLY A 12 11.84 8.50 -8.38
CA GLY A 12 10.92 7.51 -8.94
C GLY A 12 11.27 6.07 -8.57
N LEU A 13 12.05 5.86 -7.50
CA LEU A 13 12.47 4.54 -7.05
C LEU A 13 11.38 3.86 -6.22
N LEU A 14 11.12 2.57 -6.44
CA LEU A 14 10.23 1.77 -5.59
C LEU A 14 11.00 1.07 -4.47
N TYR A 15 10.73 1.44 -3.22
CA TYR A 15 11.27 0.77 -2.04
C TYR A 15 10.29 -0.25 -1.48
N ALA A 16 10.60 -1.54 -1.66
CA ALA A 16 9.84 -2.63 -1.06
C ALA A 16 10.49 -3.12 0.25
N GLY A 17 9.70 -3.32 1.31
CA GLY A 17 10.23 -3.91 2.54
C GLY A 17 9.19 -4.33 3.57
N ASP A 18 9.67 -4.78 4.73
CA ASP A 18 8.83 -5.29 5.82
C ASP A 18 8.11 -4.17 6.59
N CYS A 19 7.32 -4.56 7.59
CA CYS A 19 6.49 -3.63 8.37
C CYS A 19 7.27 -2.54 9.12
N LYS A 20 8.60 -2.66 9.29
CA LYS A 20 9.42 -1.59 9.88
C LYS A 20 9.48 -0.36 8.96
N MET A 21 9.33 -0.55 7.65
CA MET A 21 9.24 0.57 6.70
C MET A 21 7.89 1.29 6.73
N ALA A 22 6.88 0.76 7.43
CA ALA A 22 5.55 1.34 7.46
C ALA A 22 5.42 2.58 8.38
N ALA A 23 6.48 2.96 9.10
CA ALA A 23 6.52 4.18 9.89
C ALA A 23 6.09 5.39 9.06
N LEU A 24 5.20 6.22 9.60
CA LEU A 24 4.63 7.36 8.88
C LEU A 24 5.72 8.32 8.38
N GLU A 25 6.70 8.63 9.23
CA GLU A 25 7.84 9.48 8.89
C GLU A 25 8.66 8.93 7.72
N THR A 26 8.95 7.62 7.72
CA THR A 26 9.67 6.96 6.61
C THR A 26 8.89 7.06 5.30
N ARG A 27 7.57 6.82 5.33
CA ARG A 27 6.71 6.90 4.14
C ARG A 27 6.56 8.33 3.65
N ALA A 28 6.46 9.29 4.56
CA ALA A 28 6.43 10.71 4.25
C ALA A 28 7.71 11.16 3.56
N GLU A 29 8.87 10.77 4.09
CA GLU A 29 10.15 11.07 3.46
C GLU A 29 10.28 10.45 2.06
N ILE A 30 9.87 9.20 1.87
CA ILE A 30 9.91 8.56 0.55
C ILE A 30 9.02 9.33 -0.44
N ALA A 31 7.77 9.60 -0.07
CA ALA A 31 6.83 10.34 -0.92
C ALA A 31 7.31 11.78 -1.21
N ALA A 32 7.83 12.49 -0.21
CA ALA A 32 8.36 13.85 -0.37
C ALA A 32 9.55 13.92 -1.34
N ASN A 33 10.25 12.81 -1.55
CA ASN A 33 11.34 12.70 -2.52
C ASN A 33 10.91 12.20 -3.90
N GLN A 34 9.59 12.12 -4.16
CA GLN A 34 9.01 11.60 -5.40
C GLN A 34 9.41 10.13 -5.67
N ASP A 35 9.60 9.36 -4.60
CA ASP A 35 9.85 7.93 -4.64
C ASP A 35 8.61 7.17 -4.16
N PHE A 36 8.53 5.89 -4.52
CA PHE A 36 7.42 5.01 -4.18
C PHE A 36 7.82 4.04 -3.08
N TYR A 37 6.84 3.54 -2.32
CA TYR A 37 7.07 2.47 -1.36
C TYR A 37 6.04 1.35 -1.49
N LEU A 38 6.43 0.14 -1.13
CA LEU A 38 5.56 -1.01 -0.90
C LEU A 38 5.94 -1.67 0.43
N THR A 39 5.03 -1.70 1.39
CA THR A 39 5.29 -2.29 2.71
C THR A 39 4.06 -2.95 3.30
N ARG A 40 4.24 -3.88 4.23
CA ARG A 40 3.12 -4.41 5.03
C ARG A 40 2.68 -3.36 6.03
N LEU A 41 1.40 -3.02 6.03
CA LEU A 41 0.86 -2.09 7.01
C LEU A 41 0.64 -2.82 8.36
N PRO A 42 1.35 -2.46 9.43
CA PRO A 42 1.15 -3.06 10.74
C PRO A 42 -0.22 -2.65 11.31
N LEU A 43 -0.88 -3.59 11.98
CA LEU A 43 -2.14 -3.35 12.69
C LEU A 43 -1.89 -2.67 14.05
N THR A 44 -1.31 -1.47 14.01
CA THR A 44 -1.00 -0.66 15.20
C THR A 44 -1.55 0.76 15.06
N GLY A 45 -1.66 1.49 16.17
CA GLY A 45 -2.23 2.85 16.17
C GLY A 45 -3.68 2.87 15.70
N THR A 46 -3.99 3.73 14.73
CA THR A 46 -5.35 3.88 14.16
C THR A 46 -5.68 2.82 13.09
N VAL A 47 -4.69 2.07 12.61
CA VAL A 47 -4.85 1.12 11.51
C VAL A 47 -5.89 0.03 11.80
N PRO A 48 -5.99 -0.58 12.99
CA PRO A 48 -7.01 -1.59 13.27
C PRO A 48 -8.44 -1.09 13.05
N ALA A 49 -8.74 0.14 13.48
CA ALA A 49 -10.06 0.74 13.30
C ALA A 49 -10.35 1.06 11.83
N GLN A 50 -9.37 1.62 11.12
CA GLN A 50 -9.47 1.87 9.67
C GLN A 50 -9.67 0.56 8.92
N PHE A 51 -8.95 -0.50 9.30
CA PHE A 51 -9.06 -1.81 8.70
C PHE A 51 -10.45 -2.43 8.87
N ALA A 52 -11.03 -2.34 10.07
CA ALA A 52 -12.40 -2.78 10.29
C ALA A 52 -13.38 -2.03 9.37
N ALA A 53 -13.26 -0.70 9.26
CA ALA A 53 -14.10 0.10 8.38
C ALA A 53 -13.93 -0.28 6.89
N TRP A 54 -12.71 -0.57 6.44
CA TRP A 54 -12.44 -1.03 5.07
C TRP A 54 -13.08 -2.39 4.79
N VAL A 55 -13.02 -3.32 5.75
CA VAL A 55 -13.69 -4.63 5.61
C VAL A 55 -15.19 -4.45 5.47
N GLU A 56 -15.82 -3.64 6.32
CA GLU A 56 -17.25 -3.35 6.23
C GLU A 56 -17.61 -2.71 4.88
N ALA A 57 -16.82 -1.73 4.41
CA ALA A 57 -17.03 -1.10 3.11
C ALA A 57 -16.95 -2.11 1.95
N ALA A 58 -15.99 -3.03 1.98
CA ALA A 58 -15.88 -4.09 0.99
C ALA A 58 -17.07 -5.05 1.00
N VAL A 59 -17.56 -5.42 2.20
CA VAL A 59 -18.73 -6.30 2.36
C VAL A 59 -20.01 -5.62 1.89
N ALA A 60 -20.17 -4.33 2.17
CA ALA A 60 -21.32 -3.53 1.73
C ALA A 60 -21.31 -3.21 0.22
N GLY A 61 -20.21 -3.49 -0.48
CA GLY A 61 -20.04 -3.14 -1.89
C GLY A 61 -19.86 -1.65 -2.15
N ASP A 62 -19.30 -0.92 -1.18
CA ASP A 62 -18.97 0.49 -1.32
C ASP A 62 -17.96 0.70 -2.46
N ARG A 63 -18.16 1.72 -3.29
CA ARG A 63 -17.25 2.09 -4.39
C ARG A 63 -15.87 2.51 -3.90
N ALA A 64 -15.75 2.95 -2.66
CA ALA A 64 -14.45 3.22 -2.03
C ALA A 64 -13.58 1.95 -1.90
N ALA A 65 -14.19 0.76 -1.90
CA ALA A 65 -13.52 -0.53 -1.91
C ALA A 65 -13.40 -1.06 -3.36
N LYS A 66 -12.26 -0.85 -4.00
CA LYS A 66 -12.06 -1.30 -5.37
C LYS A 66 -11.71 -2.79 -5.39
N LEU A 67 -12.59 -3.63 -5.95
CA LEU A 67 -12.28 -5.03 -6.20
C LEU A 67 -11.11 -5.15 -7.19
N ILE A 68 -10.13 -5.97 -6.82
CA ILE A 68 -9.02 -6.35 -7.68
C ILE A 68 -9.00 -7.86 -7.86
N GLU A 69 -8.61 -8.30 -9.05
CA GLU A 69 -8.47 -9.70 -9.39
C GLU A 69 -7.00 -9.98 -9.70
N ILE A 70 -6.46 -11.03 -9.08
CA ILE A 70 -5.09 -11.46 -9.31
C ILE A 70 -5.16 -12.58 -10.34
N ARG A 71 -4.60 -12.30 -11.51
CA ARG A 71 -4.57 -13.23 -12.63
C ARG A 71 -3.13 -13.64 -12.93
N ARG A 72 -2.97 -14.86 -13.45
CA ARG A 72 -1.70 -15.39 -13.96
C ARG A 72 -1.87 -15.72 -15.44
N GLY A 73 -0.85 -15.42 -16.23
CA GLY A 73 -0.88 -15.57 -17.69
C GLY A 73 -1.06 -14.22 -18.39
N GLU A 74 -1.11 -14.25 -19.71
CA GLU A 74 -1.25 -13.07 -20.57
C GLU A 74 -2.37 -13.29 -21.58
N GLY A 75 -2.96 -12.20 -22.08
CA GLY A 75 -4.04 -12.28 -23.08
C GLY A 75 -5.28 -13.01 -22.54
N GLU A 76 -5.84 -13.90 -23.35
CA GLU A 76 -7.08 -14.64 -23.04
C GLU A 76 -6.84 -15.87 -22.14
N GLU A 77 -5.60 -16.35 -22.01
CA GLU A 77 -5.23 -17.52 -21.20
C GLU A 77 -5.00 -17.17 -19.71
N GLN A 78 -5.69 -16.15 -19.20
CA GLN A 78 -5.50 -15.70 -17.82
C GLN A 78 -6.29 -16.54 -16.82
N GLU A 79 -5.58 -17.23 -15.94
CA GLU A 79 -6.13 -17.97 -14.81
C GLU A 79 -6.38 -17.02 -13.62
N LEU A 80 -7.60 -17.06 -13.05
CA LEU A 80 -7.93 -16.33 -11.83
C LEU A 80 -7.32 -17.03 -10.61
N LEU A 81 -6.34 -16.39 -9.97
CA LEU A 81 -5.69 -16.91 -8.76
C LEU A 81 -6.36 -16.45 -7.46
N GLY A 82 -7.01 -15.29 -7.48
CA GLY A 82 -7.55 -14.69 -6.27
C GLY A 82 -8.19 -13.34 -6.48
N ARG A 83 -8.78 -12.84 -5.39
CA ARG A 83 -9.46 -11.55 -5.34
C ARG A 83 -8.98 -10.75 -4.14
N GLY A 84 -9.13 -9.45 -4.24
CA GLY A 84 -8.77 -8.53 -3.18
C GLY A 84 -9.53 -7.23 -3.28
N TYR A 85 -9.26 -6.33 -2.35
CA TYR A 85 -9.78 -4.99 -2.36
C TYR A 85 -8.64 -3.99 -2.17
N GLU A 86 -8.75 -2.85 -2.83
CA GLU A 86 -7.87 -1.71 -2.69
C GLU A 86 -8.64 -0.48 -2.22
N PHE A 87 -7.98 0.31 -1.37
CA PHE A 87 -8.52 1.53 -0.79
C PHE A 87 -7.49 2.64 -0.96
N GLU A 88 -7.95 3.82 -1.38
CA GLU A 88 -7.11 5.01 -1.37
C GLU A 88 -7.31 5.77 -0.06
N ARG A 89 -6.21 6.31 0.47
CA ARG A 89 -6.24 7.20 1.62
C ARG A 89 -5.28 8.37 1.40
N VAL A 90 -5.70 9.54 1.83
CA VAL A 90 -4.82 10.71 1.93
C VAL A 90 -4.08 10.64 3.26
N GLN A 91 -2.78 10.93 3.22
CA GLN A 91 -1.91 10.92 4.38
C GLN A 91 -1.13 12.22 4.43
N ALA A 92 -0.86 12.71 5.64
CA ALA A 92 -0.04 13.88 5.84
C ALA A 92 0.96 13.65 6.98
N ALA A 93 2.13 14.26 6.85
CA ALA A 93 3.15 14.32 7.89
C ALA A 93 4.13 15.47 7.62
N VAL A 94 4.75 15.97 8.68
CA VAL A 94 5.81 16.98 8.57
C VAL A 94 7.14 16.28 8.26
N VAL A 95 7.81 16.71 7.19
CA VAL A 95 9.17 16.30 6.84
C VAL A 95 10.07 17.53 6.94
N GLY A 96 10.98 17.53 7.92
CA GLY A 96 11.74 18.73 8.26
C GLY A 96 10.84 19.83 8.82
N ALA A 97 10.62 20.89 8.05
CA ALA A 97 9.78 22.04 8.42
C ALA A 97 8.52 22.19 7.54
N VAL A 98 8.28 21.26 6.60
CA VAL A 98 7.21 21.35 5.62
C VAL A 98 6.23 20.20 5.85
N GLU A 99 4.92 20.51 5.82
CA GLU A 99 3.88 19.49 5.78
C GLU A 99 3.78 18.92 4.37
N HIS A 100 3.86 17.60 4.28
CA HIS A 100 3.69 16.87 3.03
C HIS A 100 2.43 16.04 3.10
N THR A 101 1.64 16.09 2.02
CA THR A 101 0.44 15.27 1.83
C THR A 101 0.62 14.38 0.61
N TRP A 102 0.27 13.10 0.72
CA TRP A 102 0.38 12.12 -0.37
C TRP A 102 -0.76 11.11 -0.32
N THR A 103 -0.98 10.40 -1.43
CA THR A 103 -2.00 9.35 -1.52
C THR A 103 -1.35 7.98 -1.34
N GLY A 104 -1.88 7.20 -0.40
CA GLY A 104 -1.55 5.78 -0.23
C GLY A 104 -2.66 4.90 -0.75
N VAL A 105 -2.30 3.77 -1.35
CA VAL A 105 -3.19 2.67 -1.72
C VAL A 105 -2.95 1.51 -0.75
N ASP A 106 -3.97 1.13 0.01
CA ASP A 106 -3.96 -0.05 0.86
C ASP A 106 -4.68 -1.22 0.16
N SER A 107 -3.96 -2.31 -0.07
CA SER A 107 -4.48 -3.49 -0.74
C SER A 107 -4.55 -4.67 0.22
N ARG A 108 -5.71 -5.34 0.26
CA ARG A 108 -5.86 -6.68 0.85
C ARG A 108 -6.10 -7.69 -0.25
N LYS A 109 -5.23 -8.69 -0.36
CA LYS A 109 -5.29 -9.75 -1.37
C LYS A 109 -5.56 -11.09 -0.71
N VAL A 110 -6.50 -11.87 -1.26
CA VAL A 110 -6.80 -13.25 -0.90
C VAL A 110 -6.49 -14.13 -2.11
N LEU A 111 -5.45 -14.95 -1.98
CA LEU A 111 -5.01 -15.89 -3.01
C LEU A 111 -5.49 -17.31 -2.66
N GLY A 112 -6.33 -17.90 -3.52
CA GLY A 112 -6.67 -19.33 -3.50
C GLY A 112 -7.25 -19.90 -2.20
N ARG A 113 -7.58 -21.20 -2.21
CA ARG A 113 -8.32 -21.94 -1.15
C ARG A 113 -7.60 -21.99 0.21
N ASP A 114 -6.29 -21.73 0.26
CA ASP A 114 -5.45 -21.84 1.44
C ASP A 114 -4.83 -20.47 1.84
N ARG A 115 -5.65 -19.65 2.51
CA ARG A 115 -5.34 -18.64 3.56
C ARG A 115 -4.08 -17.75 3.48
N LEU A 116 -3.45 -17.50 2.34
CA LEU A 116 -2.45 -16.44 2.24
C LEU A 116 -3.14 -15.09 2.00
N SER A 117 -3.51 -14.43 3.11
CA SER A 117 -3.95 -13.03 3.07
C SER A 117 -2.76 -12.08 3.23
N LEU A 118 -2.49 -11.27 2.21
CA LEU A 118 -1.46 -10.23 2.25
C LEU A 118 -2.13 -8.85 2.32
N PHE A 119 -1.71 -8.06 3.31
CA PHE A 119 -2.12 -6.66 3.45
C PHE A 119 -0.89 -5.77 3.27
N SER A 120 -0.97 -4.85 2.30
CA SER A 120 0.16 -4.01 1.91
C SER A 120 -0.31 -2.60 1.55
N THR A 121 0.54 -1.61 1.82
CA THR A 121 0.35 -0.24 1.37
C THR A 121 1.37 0.09 0.28
N ILE A 122 0.89 0.73 -0.79
CA ILE A 122 1.69 1.42 -1.79
C ILE A 122 1.51 2.92 -1.61
N GLY A 123 2.57 3.73 -1.65
CA GLY A 123 2.44 5.19 -1.70
C GLY A 123 2.86 5.73 -3.06
N LEU A 124 2.06 6.66 -3.58
CA LEU A 124 2.29 7.41 -4.82
C LEU A 124 2.62 8.87 -4.51
#